data_AF-A0AAD8MBT0-F1
#
_entry.id   AF-A0AAD8MBT0-F1
#
_cell.length_a   1.000
_cell.length_b   1.000
_cell.length_c   1.000
_cell.angle_alpha   90.00
_cell.angle_beta   90.00
_cell.angle_gamma   90.00
#
_symmetry.space_group_name_H-M   'P 1'
#
loop_
_entity.id
_entity.type
_entity.pdbx_description
1 polymer ?
#
loop_
_entity_poly.entity_id
_entity_poly.type
_entity_poly.pdbx_seq_one_letter_code
_entity_poly.pdbx_strand_id
1 'polypeptide(L)'
;MANSPRITARRRTQAPVPPKKSKAKKSEYEESVCAKCGSGENAAELLLCDKCDKGFHLFCLRPILAAVPKGSWFCPDCSVQIQTKPKSISMTQTKIVDFFRIQRCSQSTEKLSLDCKKKRKRTTSLRTSKKKRKLLPFSPSEDSSMRFKQMQSLATALTATGADYSNELTYIRGMAPRSANCSTLEREGMQVMSKEDTDTLNLCKSMMERGEWPPLMVVFDPVEGFTVEADKTIRDLTIITEYVGDVDYLEKRENDDGDSMMTLISASDSSKSLVICPDKRSNIARFINGINNHTREGKKKQNVKCVRFDVNGEARVLLIATRDIHKGERLYYDYNGYEHEYPTQHFV
;
A
#
# COMPACT_ATOMS: atom_id res chain seq x y z
N MET A 1 -5.03 39.45 20.04
CA MET A 1 -4.41 38.22 20.59
C MET A 1 -4.89 37.06 19.72
N ALA A 2 -3.98 36.46 18.96
CA ALA A 2 -4.28 35.51 17.90
C ALA A 2 -4.63 34.13 18.46
N ASN A 3 -5.73 33.56 17.97
CA ASN A 3 -6.23 32.23 18.36
C ASN A 3 -5.60 31.17 17.43
N SER A 4 -4.87 30.22 18.01
CA SER A 4 -4.21 29.11 17.29
C SER A 4 -5.23 28.01 16.94
N PRO A 5 -5.22 27.42 15.74
CA PRO A 5 -6.12 26.31 15.41
C PRO A 5 -5.68 25.02 16.14
N ARG A 6 -6.65 24.33 16.74
CA ARG A 6 -6.46 23.03 17.41
C ARG A 6 -6.21 21.93 16.38
N ILE A 7 -5.09 21.25 16.50
CA ILE A 7 -4.78 20.01 15.76
C ILE A 7 -5.44 18.85 16.49
N THR A 8 -6.46 18.23 15.88
CA THR A 8 -7.09 16.99 16.35
C THR A 8 -6.31 15.80 15.83
N ALA A 9 -5.64 15.06 16.72
CA ALA A 9 -5.08 13.74 16.39
C ALA A 9 -6.23 12.78 15.99
N ARG A 10 -6.02 11.93 14.98
CA ARG A 10 -6.90 10.77 14.73
C ARG A 10 -6.84 9.87 15.96
N ARG A 11 -7.82 10.04 16.84
CA ARG A 11 -8.06 9.19 18.00
C ARG A 11 -9.27 8.34 17.67
N ARG A 12 -9.15 7.03 17.90
CA ARG A 12 -10.34 6.26 18.28
C ARG A 12 -11.03 7.02 19.42
N THR A 13 -12.33 7.23 19.31
CA THR A 13 -13.14 7.90 20.33
C THR A 13 -12.78 7.40 21.73
N GLN A 14 -12.43 8.32 22.65
CA GLN A 14 -12.36 7.97 24.06
C GLN A 14 -13.80 7.70 24.53
N ALA A 15 -14.00 6.57 25.20
CA ALA A 15 -15.23 6.31 25.93
C ALA A 15 -15.40 7.33 27.08
N PRO A 16 -16.63 7.71 27.47
CA PRO A 16 -16.86 8.60 28.59
C PRO A 16 -16.26 8.03 29.89
N VAL A 17 -15.69 8.90 30.73
CA VAL A 17 -15.25 8.50 32.08
C VAL A 17 -16.49 8.04 32.87
N PRO A 18 -16.53 6.81 33.39
CA PRO A 18 -17.67 6.32 34.14
C PRO A 18 -17.74 7.01 35.51
N PRO A 19 -18.94 7.19 36.09
CA PRO A 19 -19.09 7.86 37.37
C PRO A 19 -18.47 7.00 38.47
N LYS A 20 -17.68 7.62 39.36
CA LYS A 20 -17.17 6.96 40.57
C LYS A 20 -18.33 6.59 41.49
N LYS A 21 -18.66 5.30 41.63
CA LYS A 21 -19.32 4.77 42.84
C LYS A 21 -18.92 3.32 43.17
N SER A 22 -18.29 3.21 44.35
CA SER A 22 -18.46 2.20 45.41
C SER A 22 -18.54 0.70 45.07
N LYS A 23 -17.64 -0.09 45.71
CA LYS A 23 -18.11 -1.06 46.73
C LYS A 23 -18.97 -2.26 46.26
N ALA A 24 -18.33 -3.38 45.89
CA ALA A 24 -18.88 -4.76 45.79
C ALA A 24 -19.61 -5.13 44.47
N LYS A 25 -19.59 -6.36 43.93
CA LYS A 25 -19.24 -7.71 44.39
C LYS A 25 -18.49 -8.47 43.28
N LYS A 26 -17.60 -9.38 43.65
CA LYS A 26 -16.89 -10.31 42.75
C LYS A 26 -17.92 -11.33 42.22
N SER A 27 -18.30 -11.24 40.95
CA SER A 27 -19.00 -12.33 40.25
C SER A 27 -18.03 -13.09 39.36
N GLU A 28 -18.16 -14.39 39.47
CA GLU A 28 -17.37 -15.46 38.91
C GLU A 28 -17.67 -15.57 37.41
N TYR A 29 -17.02 -14.73 36.61
CA TYR A 29 -16.91 -14.95 35.16
C TYR A 29 -15.55 -15.55 34.92
N GLU A 30 -15.50 -16.75 34.35
CA GLU A 30 -14.27 -17.36 33.89
C GLU A 30 -13.49 -16.35 33.05
N GLU A 31 -12.32 -15.96 33.56
CA GLU A 31 -11.45 -14.97 32.93
C GLU A 31 -11.06 -15.50 31.56
N SER A 32 -11.72 -15.00 30.52
CA SER A 32 -11.59 -15.55 29.17
C SER A 32 -10.17 -15.29 28.67
N VAL A 33 -9.35 -16.35 28.64
CA VAL A 33 -7.96 -16.27 28.20
C VAL A 33 -7.88 -16.37 26.69
N CYS A 34 -6.88 -15.71 26.10
CA CYS A 34 -6.61 -15.86 24.69
C CYS A 34 -6.07 -17.27 24.39
N ALA A 35 -6.76 -18.02 23.52
CA ALA A 35 -6.38 -19.37 23.13
C ALA A 35 -5.06 -19.45 22.33
N LYS A 36 -4.47 -18.31 21.94
CA LYS A 36 -3.18 -18.25 21.22
C LYS A 36 -1.99 -17.92 22.12
N CYS A 37 -2.11 -16.94 23.03
CA CYS A 37 -1.02 -16.55 23.91
C CYS A 37 -1.18 -17.03 25.36
N GLY A 38 -2.34 -17.60 25.72
CA GLY A 38 -2.66 -18.05 27.07
C GLY A 38 -2.88 -16.94 28.09
N SER A 39 -2.78 -15.67 27.70
CA SER A 39 -2.96 -14.51 28.58
C SER A 39 -4.40 -13.99 28.57
N GLY A 40 -4.89 -13.53 29.73
CA GLY A 40 -6.15 -12.79 29.89
C GLY A 40 -5.98 -11.26 29.95
N GLU A 41 -4.75 -10.76 29.78
CA GLU A 41 -4.46 -9.33 29.71
C GLU A 41 -4.99 -8.72 28.40
N ASN A 42 -5.38 -7.44 28.39
CA ASN A 42 -6.01 -6.77 27.24
C ASN A 42 -7.39 -7.33 26.85
N ALA A 43 -8.23 -7.66 27.83
CA ALA A 43 -9.60 -8.14 27.64
C ALA A 43 -10.48 -7.25 26.72
N ALA A 44 -10.19 -5.94 26.63
CA ALA A 44 -10.89 -5.02 25.72
C ALA A 44 -10.59 -5.26 24.22
N GLU A 45 -9.54 -6.00 23.92
CA GLU A 45 -9.09 -6.37 22.57
C GLU A 45 -9.21 -7.88 22.33
N LEU A 46 -9.91 -8.58 23.23
CA LEU A 46 -10.21 -10.01 23.14
C LEU A 46 -11.52 -10.23 22.39
N LEU A 47 -11.47 -11.05 21.35
CA LEU A 47 -12.58 -11.39 20.46
C LEU A 47 -13.02 -12.83 20.69
N LEU A 48 -14.32 -13.04 20.84
CA LEU A 48 -14.88 -14.39 21.03
C LEU A 48 -15.32 -14.95 19.67
N CYS A 49 -15.07 -16.23 19.46
CA CYS A 49 -15.55 -16.93 18.28
C CYS A 49 -17.02 -17.31 18.44
N ASP A 50 -17.88 -16.90 17.50
CA ASP A 50 -19.34 -17.17 17.54
C ASP A 50 -19.73 -18.67 17.42
N LYS A 51 -18.76 -19.56 17.19
CA LYS A 51 -18.98 -21.00 17.10
C LYS A 51 -18.46 -21.78 18.32
N CYS A 52 -17.32 -21.38 18.88
CA CYS A 52 -16.65 -22.15 19.92
C CYS A 52 -16.36 -21.37 21.20
N ASP A 53 -16.79 -20.10 21.26
CA ASP A 53 -16.66 -19.16 22.37
C ASP A 53 -15.24 -18.94 22.91
N LYS A 54 -14.22 -19.48 22.22
CA LYS A 54 -12.80 -19.24 22.57
C LYS A 54 -12.44 -17.78 22.30
N GLY A 55 -11.71 -17.19 23.25
CA GLY A 55 -11.16 -15.83 23.14
C GLY A 55 -9.86 -15.75 22.35
N PHE A 56 -9.73 -14.72 21.53
CA PHE A 56 -8.54 -14.42 20.74
C PHE A 56 -8.30 -12.92 20.74
N HIS A 57 -7.11 -12.47 21.14
CA HIS A 57 -6.77 -11.08 20.94
C HIS A 57 -6.74 -10.73 19.46
N LEU A 58 -7.24 -9.55 19.11
CA LEU A 58 -7.14 -8.94 17.79
C LEU A 58 -5.72 -9.06 17.19
N PHE A 59 -4.71 -8.81 18.02
CA PHE A 59 -3.28 -8.91 17.68
C PHE A 59 -2.68 -10.33 17.75
N CYS A 60 -3.38 -11.30 18.37
CA CYS A 60 -2.98 -12.71 18.37
C CYS A 60 -3.54 -13.48 17.17
N LEU A 61 -4.48 -12.89 16.42
CA LEU A 61 -5.03 -13.44 15.19
C LEU A 61 -4.09 -13.26 14.00
N ARG A 62 -4.20 -14.15 13.01
CA ARG A 62 -3.41 -14.11 11.76
C ARG A 62 -4.36 -14.30 10.58
N PRO A 63 -4.55 -13.29 9.70
CA PRO A 63 -3.97 -11.94 9.78
C PRO A 63 -4.41 -11.17 11.04
N ILE A 64 -3.59 -10.20 11.46
CA ILE A 64 -3.91 -9.34 12.62
C ILE A 64 -5.15 -8.52 12.29
N LEU A 65 -6.11 -8.47 13.22
CA LEU A 65 -7.27 -7.62 13.08
C LEU A 65 -6.99 -6.27 13.73
N ALA A 66 -7.14 -5.18 12.98
CA ALA A 66 -6.98 -3.82 13.50
C ALA A 66 -8.16 -3.38 14.39
N ALA A 67 -9.33 -3.99 14.19
CA ALA A 67 -10.54 -3.74 14.95
C ALA A 67 -11.43 -4.99 15.00
N VAL A 68 -12.43 -4.98 15.90
CA VAL A 68 -13.46 -6.03 15.96
C VAL A 68 -14.28 -6.00 14.68
N PRO A 69 -14.36 -7.09 13.90
CA PRO A 69 -15.16 -7.15 12.68
C PRO A 69 -16.64 -6.90 12.96
N LYS A 70 -17.32 -6.22 12.04
CA LYS A 70 -18.78 -6.06 12.09
C LYS A 70 -19.46 -7.36 11.62
N GLY A 71 -20.37 -7.88 12.44
CA GLY A 71 -21.09 -9.14 12.15
C GLY A 71 -20.39 -10.36 12.75
N SER A 72 -20.73 -11.56 12.27
CA SER A 72 -20.24 -12.79 12.88
C SER A 72 -18.77 -13.05 12.59
N TRP A 73 -18.01 -13.45 13.61
CA TRP A 73 -16.60 -13.80 13.50
C TRP A 73 -16.30 -15.22 13.97
N PHE A 74 -15.48 -15.93 13.20
CA PHE A 74 -15.06 -17.30 13.48
C PHE A 74 -13.54 -17.39 13.62
N CYS A 75 -13.06 -18.06 14.67
CA CYS A 75 -11.63 -18.28 14.87
C CYS A 75 -11.03 -19.14 13.76
N PRO A 76 -9.69 -19.14 13.59
CA PRO A 76 -9.04 -19.93 12.55
C PRO A 76 -9.47 -21.41 12.55
N ASP A 77 -9.63 -22.03 13.72
CA ASP A 77 -10.03 -23.45 13.82
C ASP A 77 -11.48 -23.68 13.34
N CYS A 78 -12.37 -22.71 13.58
CA CYS A 78 -13.77 -22.74 13.16
C CYS A 78 -13.95 -22.28 11.70
N SER A 79 -13.06 -21.42 11.21
CA SER A 79 -13.02 -20.92 9.84
C SER A 79 -12.46 -21.96 8.86
N VAL A 80 -11.49 -22.78 9.28
CA VAL A 80 -10.92 -23.87 8.46
C VAL A 80 -11.94 -24.98 8.18
N GLN A 81 -12.97 -25.13 9.01
CA GLN A 81 -14.10 -26.03 8.73
C GLN A 81 -15.08 -25.46 7.70
N ILE A 82 -14.96 -24.17 7.34
CA ILE A 82 -15.83 -23.46 6.39
C ILE A 82 -15.05 -23.05 5.12
N GLN A 83 -13.70 -22.98 5.13
CA GLN A 83 -12.89 -22.60 3.97
C GLN A 83 -11.70 -23.51 3.73
N THR A 84 -11.71 -24.16 2.56
CA THR A 84 -10.55 -24.80 1.93
C THR A 84 -9.43 -23.78 1.75
N LYS A 85 -8.16 -24.17 1.98
CA LYS A 85 -6.93 -23.42 1.59
C LYS A 85 -7.17 -22.63 0.28
N PRO A 86 -6.70 -21.38 0.13
CA PRO A 86 -6.76 -20.71 -1.16
C PRO A 86 -6.03 -21.59 -2.17
N LYS A 87 -6.80 -22.27 -3.02
CA LYS A 87 -6.26 -23.08 -4.10
C LYS A 87 -5.55 -22.10 -5.02
N SER A 88 -4.29 -22.34 -5.33
CA SER A 88 -3.59 -21.63 -6.41
C SER A 88 -4.49 -21.67 -7.64
N ILE A 89 -5.04 -20.51 -8.02
CA ILE A 89 -5.91 -20.46 -9.19
C ILE A 89 -4.99 -20.62 -10.39
N SER A 90 -5.08 -21.78 -11.05
CA SER A 90 -4.45 -22.00 -12.35
C SER A 90 -5.21 -21.18 -13.39
N MET A 91 -4.91 -19.88 -13.47
CA MET A 91 -5.43 -19.01 -14.51
C MET A 91 -4.63 -19.19 -15.79
N THR A 92 -5.32 -19.42 -16.91
CA THR A 92 -4.71 -19.50 -18.24
C THR A 92 -4.22 -18.13 -18.69
N GLN A 93 -3.22 -18.10 -19.58
CA GLN A 93 -2.58 -16.86 -20.04
C GLN A 93 -3.56 -15.82 -20.60
N THR A 94 -4.62 -16.28 -21.27
CA THR A 94 -5.68 -15.43 -21.82
C THR A 94 -6.48 -14.68 -20.75
N LYS A 95 -6.83 -15.33 -19.63
CA LYS A 95 -7.65 -14.72 -18.58
C LYS A 95 -6.92 -13.62 -17.82
N ILE A 96 -5.59 -13.74 -17.70
CA ILE A 96 -4.74 -12.72 -17.05
C ILE A 96 -4.57 -11.49 -17.96
N VAL A 97 -4.38 -11.69 -19.27
CA VAL A 97 -4.37 -10.59 -20.26
C VAL A 97 -5.65 -9.78 -20.16
N ASP A 98 -6.80 -10.47 -20.09
CA ASP A 98 -8.11 -9.83 -20.00
C ASP A 98 -8.32 -9.17 -18.62
N PHE A 99 -7.88 -9.80 -17.53
CA PHE A 99 -7.95 -9.26 -16.17
C PHE A 99 -7.20 -7.93 -16.04
N PHE A 100 -6.01 -7.83 -16.63
CA PHE A 100 -5.19 -6.62 -16.61
C PHE A 100 -5.44 -5.68 -17.80
N ARG A 101 -6.38 -6.02 -18.70
CA ARG A 101 -6.70 -5.25 -19.92
C ARG A 101 -5.47 -4.90 -20.78
N ILE A 102 -4.53 -5.85 -20.91
CA ILE A 102 -3.28 -5.61 -21.62
C ILE A 102 -3.57 -5.34 -23.11
N GLN A 103 -3.04 -4.24 -23.65
CA GLN A 103 -3.19 -3.94 -25.07
C GLN A 103 -2.37 -4.94 -25.90
N ARG A 104 -3.04 -5.67 -26.79
CA ARG A 104 -2.37 -6.51 -27.79
C ARG A 104 -1.74 -5.62 -28.86
N CYS A 105 -0.42 -5.44 -28.79
CA CYS A 105 0.34 -4.83 -29.88
C CYS A 105 0.52 -5.86 -31.00
N SER A 106 -0.17 -5.68 -32.13
CA SER A 106 0.12 -6.42 -33.37
C SER A 106 1.53 -6.04 -33.83
N GLN A 107 2.41 -7.04 -33.96
CA GLN A 107 3.79 -6.84 -34.39
C GLN A 107 3.85 -6.11 -35.74
N SER A 108 4.30 -4.86 -35.74
CA SER A 108 4.94 -4.25 -36.89
C SER A 108 6.42 -4.03 -36.56
N THR A 109 7.26 -4.81 -37.23
CA THR A 109 8.70 -4.62 -37.25
C THR A 109 9.05 -3.30 -37.90
N GLU A 110 9.37 -2.28 -37.11
CA GLU A 110 10.19 -1.17 -37.57
C GLU A 110 11.50 -1.14 -36.78
N LYS A 111 12.56 -1.60 -37.45
CA LYS A 111 13.94 -1.41 -37.02
C LYS A 111 14.27 0.08 -37.09
N LEU A 112 14.48 0.72 -35.95
CA LEU A 112 15.20 2.00 -35.89
C LEU A 112 16.65 1.74 -35.50
N SER A 113 17.53 1.97 -36.47
CA SER A 113 18.98 1.81 -36.39
C SER A 113 19.60 2.79 -35.39
N LEU A 114 20.37 2.26 -34.44
CA LEU A 114 21.30 3.03 -33.61
C LEU A 114 22.53 3.41 -34.45
N ASP A 115 22.56 4.65 -34.93
CA ASP A 115 23.71 5.18 -35.66
C ASP A 115 24.72 5.81 -34.68
N CYS A 116 25.82 5.09 -34.46
CA CYS A 116 26.86 5.44 -33.49
C CYS A 116 27.84 6.46 -34.10
N LYS A 117 27.58 7.76 -33.95
CA LYS A 117 28.52 8.82 -34.35
C LYS A 117 29.42 9.23 -33.19
N LYS A 118 30.63 8.66 -33.18
CA LYS A 118 31.79 9.10 -32.38
C LYS A 118 32.04 10.60 -32.59
N LYS A 119 31.85 11.43 -31.55
CA LYS A 119 32.38 12.80 -31.49
C LYS A 119 33.50 12.89 -30.44
N ARG A 120 34.66 13.33 -30.92
CA ARG A 120 35.94 13.55 -30.22
C ARG A 120 35.78 14.39 -28.95
N LYS A 121 36.46 13.97 -27.88
CA LYS A 121 36.69 14.73 -26.64
C LYS A 121 37.33 16.09 -26.94
N ARG A 122 36.73 17.17 -26.46
CA ARG A 122 37.44 18.43 -26.13
C ARG A 122 37.55 18.53 -24.62
N THR A 123 38.76 18.71 -24.14
CA THR A 123 39.13 18.94 -22.74
C THR A 123 38.61 20.30 -22.30
N THR A 124 37.61 20.31 -21.43
CA THR A 124 37.23 21.48 -20.63
C THR A 124 37.08 21.06 -19.18
N SER A 125 37.57 21.93 -18.29
CA SER A 125 37.75 21.75 -16.85
C SER A 125 36.57 21.09 -16.14
N LEU A 126 36.87 20.12 -15.26
CA LEU A 126 35.91 19.51 -14.33
C LEU A 126 35.24 20.60 -13.48
N ARG A 127 34.02 20.97 -13.85
CA ARG A 127 33.05 21.52 -12.91
C ARG A 127 32.16 20.35 -12.51
N THR A 128 32.30 19.86 -11.28
CA THR A 128 31.42 18.83 -10.72
C THR A 128 30.03 19.42 -10.55
N SER A 129 29.23 19.40 -11.62
CA SER A 129 27.79 19.57 -11.50
C SER A 129 27.28 18.35 -10.74
N LYS A 130 26.79 18.56 -9.52
CA LYS A 130 26.08 17.51 -8.78
C LYS A 130 24.94 17.04 -9.68
N LYS A 131 25.05 15.83 -10.26
CA LYS A 131 23.97 15.21 -11.05
C LYS A 131 22.71 15.28 -10.21
N LYS A 132 21.68 15.97 -10.69
CA LYS A 132 20.35 15.93 -10.07
C LYS A 132 19.93 14.46 -9.99
N ARG A 133 19.47 14.02 -8.81
CA ARG A 133 18.94 12.67 -8.60
C ARG A 133 17.66 12.56 -9.43
N LYS A 134 17.73 11.82 -10.53
CA LYS A 134 16.65 11.62 -11.51
C LYS A 134 15.95 10.30 -11.22
N LEU A 135 14.62 10.25 -11.35
CA LEU A 135 13.88 9.01 -11.20
C LEU A 135 14.18 8.06 -12.37
N LEU A 136 14.23 6.77 -12.08
CA LEU A 136 14.51 5.72 -13.06
C LEU A 136 13.24 4.93 -13.34
N PRO A 137 12.99 4.51 -14.59
CA PRO A 137 11.95 3.54 -14.87
C PRO A 137 12.36 2.17 -14.33
N PHE A 138 11.39 1.32 -13.99
CA PHE A 138 11.67 -0.07 -13.65
C PHE A 138 12.14 -0.83 -14.90
N SER A 139 12.84 -1.94 -14.68
CA SER A 139 13.31 -2.82 -15.76
C SER A 139 12.59 -4.16 -15.66
N PRO A 140 11.67 -4.49 -16.58
CA PRO A 140 10.88 -5.72 -16.52
C PRO A 140 11.78 -6.97 -16.62
N SER A 141 11.21 -8.12 -16.26
CA SER A 141 11.84 -9.40 -16.54
C SER A 141 11.85 -9.67 -18.04
N GLU A 142 12.98 -10.11 -18.60
CA GLU A 142 13.12 -10.38 -20.05
C GLU A 142 12.26 -11.59 -20.46
N ASP A 143 12.21 -12.61 -19.59
CA ASP A 143 11.42 -13.81 -19.82
C ASP A 143 9.91 -13.52 -19.65
N SER A 144 9.17 -13.77 -20.73
CA SER A 144 7.71 -13.66 -20.78
C SER A 144 7.02 -14.59 -19.78
N SER A 145 7.58 -15.78 -19.56
CA SER A 145 7.02 -16.74 -18.59
C SER A 145 7.12 -16.23 -17.15
N MET A 146 8.21 -15.52 -16.84
CA MET A 146 8.40 -14.89 -15.54
C MET A 146 7.47 -13.70 -15.35
N ARG A 147 7.32 -12.82 -16.37
CA ARG A 147 6.34 -11.72 -16.32
C ARG A 147 4.94 -12.25 -16.06
N PHE A 148 4.58 -13.37 -16.70
CA PHE A 148 3.30 -14.00 -16.48
C PHE A 148 3.10 -14.48 -15.03
N LYS A 149 4.10 -15.11 -14.42
CA LYS A 149 4.05 -15.54 -13.01
C LYS A 149 3.91 -14.35 -12.05
N GLN A 150 4.62 -13.26 -12.32
CA GLN A 150 4.51 -11.99 -11.57
C GLN A 150 3.07 -11.48 -11.59
N MET A 151 2.47 -11.39 -12.78
CA MET A 151 1.09 -10.94 -12.94
C MET A 151 0.08 -11.90 -12.29
N GLN A 152 0.30 -13.21 -12.42
CA GLN A 152 -0.56 -14.23 -11.78
C GLN A 152 -0.52 -14.10 -10.26
N SER A 153 0.63 -13.81 -9.66
CA SER A 153 0.77 -13.63 -8.22
C SER A 153 -0.10 -12.47 -7.72
N LEU A 154 -0.07 -11.32 -8.42
CA LEU A 154 -0.92 -10.19 -8.08
C LEU A 154 -2.41 -10.50 -8.30
N ALA A 155 -2.78 -11.11 -9.43
CA ALA A 155 -4.17 -11.44 -9.71
C ALA A 155 -4.75 -12.37 -8.63
N THR A 156 -3.94 -13.30 -8.12
CA THR A 156 -4.33 -14.20 -7.03
C THR A 156 -4.56 -13.42 -5.74
N ALA A 157 -3.68 -12.50 -5.38
CA ALA A 157 -3.82 -11.67 -4.18
C ALA A 157 -5.05 -10.74 -4.27
N LEU A 158 -5.24 -10.05 -5.39
CA LEU A 158 -6.40 -9.20 -5.64
C LEU A 158 -7.72 -9.97 -5.52
N THR A 159 -7.79 -11.16 -6.16
CA THR A 159 -8.94 -12.05 -6.08
C THR A 159 -9.21 -12.50 -4.64
N ALA A 160 -8.16 -12.87 -3.89
CA ALA A 160 -8.29 -13.27 -2.48
C ALA A 160 -8.80 -12.13 -1.59
N THR A 161 -8.45 -10.88 -1.90
CA THR A 161 -8.96 -9.70 -1.19
C THR A 161 -10.29 -9.16 -1.72
N GLY A 162 -10.83 -9.74 -2.81
CA GLY A 162 -12.06 -9.27 -3.44
C GLY A 162 -11.95 -7.90 -4.14
N ALA A 163 -10.75 -7.52 -4.57
CA ALA A 163 -10.49 -6.24 -5.23
C ALA A 163 -10.25 -6.42 -6.73
N ASP A 164 -10.79 -5.50 -7.52
CA ASP A 164 -10.53 -5.41 -8.96
C ASP A 164 -9.17 -4.73 -9.21
N TYR A 165 -8.52 -5.13 -10.29
CA TYR A 165 -7.31 -4.45 -10.73
C TYR A 165 -7.60 -3.06 -11.31
N SER A 166 -6.86 -2.06 -10.85
CA SER A 166 -6.77 -0.72 -11.46
C SER A 166 -5.36 -0.20 -11.32
N ASN A 167 -4.84 0.47 -12.36
CA ASN A 167 -3.55 1.15 -12.34
C ASN A 167 -3.68 2.68 -12.35
N GLU A 168 -4.87 3.19 -12.06
CA GLU A 168 -5.21 4.61 -12.03
C GLU A 168 -6.03 4.96 -10.80
N LEU A 169 -5.93 6.22 -10.39
CA LEU A 169 -6.85 6.81 -9.42
C LEU A 169 -8.26 6.85 -10.02
N THR A 170 -9.23 6.28 -9.31
CA THR A 170 -10.61 6.20 -9.76
C THR A 170 -11.51 7.15 -8.97
N TYR A 171 -12.41 7.82 -9.68
CA TYR A 171 -13.33 8.80 -9.09
C TYR A 171 -14.77 8.34 -9.31
N ILE A 172 -15.38 7.82 -8.25
CA ILE A 172 -16.70 7.18 -8.31
C ILE A 172 -17.78 8.17 -7.89
N ARG A 173 -18.95 8.07 -8.52
CA ARG A 173 -20.11 8.87 -8.14
C ARG A 173 -20.47 8.62 -6.67
N GLY A 174 -20.56 9.69 -5.88
CA GLY A 174 -20.80 9.66 -4.42
C GLY A 174 -19.54 9.80 -3.57
N MET A 175 -18.37 9.57 -4.16
CA MET A 175 -17.05 9.82 -3.55
C MET A 175 -16.51 11.19 -3.99
N ALA A 176 -15.21 11.44 -3.79
CA ALA A 176 -14.59 12.69 -4.23
C ALA A 176 -14.53 12.77 -5.76
N PRO A 177 -14.96 13.90 -6.38
CA PRO A 177 -14.82 14.09 -7.81
C PRO A 177 -13.35 14.37 -8.18
N ARG A 178 -12.98 14.13 -9.43
CA ARG A 178 -11.62 14.43 -9.93
C ARG A 178 -11.21 15.88 -9.74
N SER A 179 -12.15 16.81 -9.85
CA SER A 179 -11.90 18.24 -9.61
C SER A 179 -11.49 18.57 -8.17
N ALA A 180 -11.77 17.70 -7.20
CA ALA A 180 -11.32 17.86 -5.82
C ALA A 180 -9.82 17.54 -5.66
N ASN A 181 -9.26 16.70 -6.54
CA ASN A 181 -7.84 16.40 -6.55
C ASN A 181 -7.04 17.56 -7.16
N CYS A 182 -6.83 18.60 -6.35
CA CYS A 182 -6.04 19.76 -6.72
C CYS A 182 -4.84 19.89 -5.78
N SER A 183 -3.62 19.72 -6.31
CA SER A 183 -2.36 19.74 -5.55
C SER A 183 -2.14 21.02 -4.73
N THR A 184 -2.72 22.14 -5.17
CA THR A 184 -2.61 23.45 -4.50
C THR A 184 -3.32 23.50 -3.14
N LEU A 185 -4.20 22.55 -2.84
CA LEU A 185 -4.89 22.43 -1.56
C LEU A 185 -4.00 21.88 -0.45
N GLU A 186 -2.83 21.29 -0.79
CA GLU A 186 -1.88 20.74 0.17
C GLU A 186 -1.34 21.84 1.10
N ARG A 187 -1.46 21.64 2.42
CA ARG A 187 -1.15 22.65 3.46
C ARG A 187 0.27 23.23 3.36
N GLU A 188 1.25 22.38 3.07
CA GLU A 188 2.67 22.75 3.00
C GLU A 188 3.18 22.92 1.56
N GLY A 189 2.26 22.87 0.59
CA GLY A 189 2.58 22.78 -0.82
C GLY A 189 3.07 21.38 -1.21
N MET A 190 2.77 20.99 -2.44
CA MET A 190 3.19 19.71 -2.99
C MET A 190 4.37 19.91 -3.94
N GLN A 191 5.39 19.06 -3.85
CA GLN A 191 6.53 19.14 -4.75
C GLN A 191 6.11 18.83 -6.20
N VAL A 192 6.47 19.72 -7.11
CA VAL A 192 6.16 19.58 -8.54
C VAL A 192 7.13 18.61 -9.18
N MET A 193 6.60 17.62 -9.89
CA MET A 193 7.41 16.67 -10.65
C MET A 193 8.10 17.37 -11.83
N SER A 194 9.40 17.11 -12.01
CA SER A 194 10.13 17.66 -13.15
C SER A 194 9.64 17.03 -14.46
N LYS A 195 9.72 17.75 -15.59
CA LYS A 195 9.30 17.21 -16.90
C LYS A 195 9.98 15.87 -17.22
N GLU A 196 11.27 15.73 -16.90
CA GLU A 196 12.01 14.49 -17.12
C GLU A 196 11.49 13.31 -16.27
N ASP A 197 11.10 13.58 -15.03
CA ASP A 197 10.54 12.56 -14.14
C ASP A 197 9.10 12.20 -14.55
N THR A 198 8.33 13.19 -15.03
CA THR A 198 7.00 12.98 -15.62
C THR A 198 7.09 12.09 -16.87
N ASP A 199 8.05 12.33 -17.75
CA ASP A 199 8.29 11.49 -18.93
C ASP A 199 8.68 10.05 -18.51
N THR A 200 9.44 9.92 -17.41
CA THR A 200 9.81 8.61 -16.85
C THR A 200 8.59 7.88 -16.27
N LEU A 201 7.71 8.58 -15.56
CA LEU A 201 6.46 8.02 -15.04
C LEU A 201 5.54 7.58 -16.18
N ASN A 202 5.41 8.39 -17.23
CA ASN A 202 4.62 8.05 -18.42
C ASN A 202 5.18 6.82 -19.14
N LEU A 203 6.51 6.70 -19.23
CA LEU A 203 7.16 5.51 -19.76
C LEU A 203 6.76 4.26 -18.96
N CYS A 204 6.86 4.30 -17.62
CA CYS A 204 6.43 3.20 -16.75
C CYS A 204 4.96 2.80 -16.99
N LYS A 205 4.06 3.77 -17.13
CA LYS A 205 2.63 3.51 -17.43
C LYS A 205 2.44 2.81 -18.77
N SER A 206 3.08 3.31 -19.83
CA SER A 206 3.03 2.69 -21.16
C SER A 206 3.59 1.26 -21.19
N MET A 207 4.60 0.98 -20.35
CA MET A 207 5.15 -0.37 -20.20
C MET A 207 4.12 -1.30 -19.57
N MET A 208 3.46 -0.88 -18.48
CA MET A 208 2.42 -1.68 -17.82
C MET A 208 1.24 -1.98 -18.75
N GLU A 209 0.81 -1.03 -19.58
CA GLU A 209 -0.24 -1.20 -20.60
C GLU A 209 0.11 -2.28 -21.64
N ARG A 210 1.40 -2.45 -21.94
CA ARG A 210 1.93 -3.50 -22.84
C ARG A 210 2.23 -4.82 -22.14
N GLY A 211 1.99 -4.94 -20.83
CA GLY A 211 2.31 -6.13 -20.04
C GLY A 211 3.79 -6.22 -19.63
N GLU A 212 4.54 -5.13 -19.73
CA GLU A 212 5.90 -4.97 -19.20
C GLU A 212 5.83 -4.40 -17.78
N TRP A 213 5.81 -5.28 -16.78
CA TRP A 213 5.55 -4.91 -15.39
C TRP A 213 6.84 -4.79 -14.57
N PRO A 214 6.81 -4.03 -13.45
CA PRO A 214 7.91 -4.04 -12.51
C PRO A 214 8.16 -5.48 -12.03
N PRO A 215 9.42 -5.91 -11.88
CA PRO A 215 9.75 -7.30 -11.60
C PRO A 215 9.49 -7.64 -10.13
N LEU A 216 8.22 -7.73 -9.77
CA LEU A 216 7.71 -7.92 -8.41
C LEU A 216 6.85 -9.16 -8.33
N MET A 217 6.92 -9.85 -7.19
CA MET A 217 6.10 -11.00 -6.87
C MET A 217 5.31 -10.71 -5.59
N VAL A 218 4.01 -11.03 -5.61
CA VAL A 218 3.19 -11.04 -4.41
C VAL A 218 3.30 -12.42 -3.77
N VAL A 219 3.74 -12.47 -2.51
CA VAL A 219 3.99 -13.71 -1.77
C VAL A 219 3.23 -13.67 -0.45
N PHE A 220 2.56 -14.76 -0.11
CA PHE A 220 1.88 -14.90 1.17
C PHE A 220 2.88 -15.35 2.25
N ASP A 221 2.97 -14.55 3.30
CA ASP A 221 3.71 -14.83 4.53
C ASP A 221 2.70 -15.11 5.68
N PRO A 222 2.86 -16.19 6.45
CA PRO A 222 1.93 -16.53 7.54
C PRO A 222 1.81 -15.47 8.66
N VAL A 223 2.81 -14.61 8.82
CA VAL A 223 2.87 -13.58 9.85
C VAL A 223 2.44 -12.22 9.30
N GLU A 224 2.96 -11.87 8.13
CA GLU A 224 2.77 -10.55 7.51
C GLU A 224 1.60 -10.49 6.52
N GLY A 225 0.98 -11.63 6.15
CA GLY A 225 -0.07 -11.69 5.15
C GLY A 225 0.50 -11.61 3.72
N PHE A 226 -0.19 -10.92 2.81
CA PHE A 226 0.36 -10.69 1.47
C PHE A 226 1.50 -9.67 1.56
N THR A 227 2.66 -10.04 1.03
CA THR A 227 3.87 -9.21 0.96
C THR A 227 4.33 -9.09 -0.49
N VAL A 228 5.18 -8.11 -0.78
CA VAL A 228 5.76 -7.92 -2.11
C VAL A 228 7.27 -8.05 -2.03
N GLU A 229 7.85 -8.85 -2.91
CA GLU A 229 9.29 -9.05 -3.04
C GLU A 229 9.78 -8.78 -4.47
N ALA A 230 11.04 -8.39 -4.60
CA ALA A 230 11.68 -8.15 -5.88
C ALA A 230 12.07 -9.48 -6.56
N ASP A 231 11.58 -9.76 -7.76
CA ASP A 231 11.99 -10.94 -8.55
C ASP A 231 13.22 -10.66 -9.45
N LYS A 232 13.65 -9.41 -9.51
CA LYS A 232 14.89 -8.95 -10.16
C LYS A 232 15.44 -7.77 -9.38
N THR A 233 16.74 -7.52 -9.47
CA THR A 233 17.37 -6.36 -8.82
C THR A 233 16.73 -5.05 -9.31
N ILE A 234 16.32 -4.21 -8.37
CA ILE A 234 15.76 -2.87 -8.59
C ILE A 234 16.82 -1.86 -8.13
N ARG A 235 17.08 -0.84 -8.95
CA ARG A 235 18.10 0.17 -8.63
C ARG A 235 17.53 1.27 -7.72
N ASP A 236 18.41 1.95 -6.99
CA ASP A 236 18.08 3.19 -6.30
C ASP A 236 17.39 4.20 -7.24
N LEU A 237 16.43 4.95 -6.71
CA LEU A 237 15.60 5.91 -7.43
C LEU A 237 14.69 5.35 -8.52
N THR A 238 14.51 4.02 -8.59
CA THR A 238 13.53 3.41 -9.49
C THR A 238 12.10 3.63 -8.99
N ILE A 239 11.22 4.11 -9.88
CA ILE A 239 9.76 4.14 -9.67
C ILE A 239 9.27 2.70 -9.65
N ILE A 240 8.70 2.27 -8.53
CA ILE A 240 8.19 0.91 -8.34
C ILE A 240 6.77 0.84 -8.89
N THR A 241 5.88 1.67 -8.36
CA THR A 241 4.49 1.78 -8.78
C THR A 241 3.86 3.06 -8.24
N GLU A 242 2.74 3.46 -8.82
CA GLU A 242 1.84 4.45 -8.23
C GLU A 242 0.93 3.77 -7.19
N TYR A 243 0.62 4.45 -6.09
CA TYR A 243 -0.41 4.02 -5.15
C TYR A 243 -1.76 4.47 -5.69
N VAL A 244 -2.66 3.51 -5.95
CA VAL A 244 -3.92 3.77 -6.65
C VAL A 244 -5.10 3.09 -5.96
N GLY A 245 -6.28 3.63 -6.23
CA GLY A 245 -7.56 3.15 -5.72
C GLY A 245 -8.62 4.23 -5.90
N ASP A 246 -9.75 4.04 -5.24
CA ASP A 246 -10.83 5.01 -5.26
C ASP A 246 -10.48 6.23 -4.41
N VAL A 247 -10.67 7.43 -4.94
CA VAL A 247 -10.40 8.67 -4.21
C VAL A 247 -11.66 9.10 -3.46
N ASP A 248 -11.53 9.33 -2.16
CA ASP A 248 -12.61 9.84 -1.31
C ASP A 248 -12.15 10.97 -0.40
N TYR A 249 -13.13 11.63 0.22
CA TYR A 249 -12.86 12.57 1.30
C TYR A 249 -12.53 11.80 2.59
N LEU A 250 -11.52 12.29 3.30
CA LEU A 250 -11.05 11.67 4.55
C LEU A 250 -12.16 11.60 5.61
N GLU A 251 -12.98 12.65 5.74
CA GLU A 251 -14.10 12.74 6.70
C GLU A 251 -15.13 11.62 6.52
N LYS A 252 -15.31 11.11 5.28
CA LYS A 252 -16.27 10.03 4.98
C LYS A 252 -15.74 8.65 5.37
N ARG A 253 -14.45 8.56 5.68
CA ARG A 253 -13.72 7.30 5.93
C ARG A 253 -13.23 7.16 7.36
N GLU A 254 -13.67 8.03 8.27
CA GLU A 254 -13.29 7.99 9.70
C GLU A 254 -13.70 6.68 10.40
N ASN A 255 -14.78 6.04 9.93
CA ASN A 255 -15.30 4.77 10.46
C ASN A 255 -15.08 3.59 9.51
N ASP A 256 -14.20 3.76 8.52
CA ASP A 256 -13.84 2.70 7.58
C ASP A 256 -12.89 1.70 8.25
N ASP A 257 -13.11 0.41 8.00
CA ASP A 257 -12.30 -0.68 8.52
C ASP A 257 -11.12 -1.02 7.58
N GLY A 258 -10.96 -0.25 6.49
CA GLY A 258 -9.90 -0.42 5.50
C GLY A 258 -8.49 -0.21 6.05
N ASP A 259 -7.68 -1.26 6.02
CA ASP A 259 -6.30 -1.28 6.54
C ASP A 259 -5.26 -0.63 5.60
N SER A 260 -5.64 -0.30 4.37
CA SER A 260 -4.70 0.12 3.31
C SER A 260 -4.98 1.52 2.77
N MET A 261 -5.61 2.39 3.57
CA MET A 261 -5.87 3.77 3.17
C MET A 261 -4.56 4.57 3.05
N MET A 262 -4.46 5.40 2.01
CA MET A 262 -3.28 6.23 1.76
C MET A 262 -3.66 7.68 1.56
N THR A 263 -3.08 8.60 2.33
CA THR A 263 -3.34 10.04 2.21
C THR A 263 -2.91 10.55 0.82
N LEU A 264 -3.83 11.19 0.11
CA LEU A 264 -3.59 11.82 -1.19
C LEU A 264 -3.27 13.31 -1.03
N ILE A 265 -4.15 14.03 -0.33
CA ILE A 265 -4.02 15.47 -0.04
C ILE A 265 -4.31 15.71 1.44
N SER A 266 -3.38 16.39 2.12
CA SER A 266 -3.54 16.88 3.49
C SER A 266 -3.82 18.39 3.44
N ALA A 267 -5.11 18.74 3.38
CA ALA A 267 -5.52 20.13 3.23
C ALA A 267 -5.49 20.89 4.56
N SER A 268 -5.45 22.23 4.48
CA SER A 268 -5.64 23.10 5.66
C SER A 268 -7.04 22.96 6.24
N ASP A 269 -8.03 22.79 5.36
CA ASP A 269 -9.41 22.45 5.70
C ASP A 269 -9.56 20.93 5.66
N SER A 270 -9.85 20.32 6.82
CA SER A 270 -9.95 18.85 6.94
C SER A 270 -11.04 18.26 6.04
N SER A 271 -12.10 19.00 5.75
CA SER A 271 -13.19 18.55 4.87
C SER A 271 -12.76 18.36 3.41
N LYS A 272 -11.65 18.99 3.01
CA LYS A 272 -11.06 18.90 1.66
C LYS A 272 -9.89 17.92 1.59
N SER A 273 -9.56 17.25 2.68
CA SER A 273 -8.50 16.24 2.68
C SER A 273 -8.97 14.99 1.96
N LEU A 274 -8.10 14.44 1.12
CA LEU A 274 -8.41 13.30 0.26
C LEU A 274 -7.57 12.09 0.64
N VAL A 275 -8.18 10.92 0.51
CA VAL A 275 -7.58 9.62 0.77
C VAL A 275 -7.82 8.68 -0.41
N ILE A 276 -6.86 7.81 -0.67
CA ILE A 276 -6.97 6.70 -1.63
C ILE A 276 -7.44 5.47 -0.86
N CYS A 277 -8.56 4.90 -1.29
CA CYS A 277 -9.15 3.68 -0.76
C CYS A 277 -8.94 2.54 -1.77
N PRO A 278 -7.99 1.63 -1.53
CA PRO A 278 -7.76 0.50 -2.43
C PRO A 278 -8.69 -0.69 -2.13
N ASP A 279 -9.85 -0.49 -1.49
CA ASP A 279 -10.76 -1.54 -1.05
C ASP A 279 -11.35 -2.32 -2.22
N LYS A 280 -11.93 -1.61 -3.20
CA LYS A 280 -12.61 -2.20 -4.36
C LYS A 280 -11.74 -2.27 -5.60
N ARG A 281 -10.88 -1.28 -5.82
CA ARG A 281 -10.00 -1.16 -6.99
C ARG A 281 -8.59 -0.84 -6.52
N SER A 282 -7.61 -1.61 -6.98
CA SER A 282 -6.22 -1.42 -6.53
C SER A 282 -5.20 -2.09 -7.45
N ASN A 283 -3.93 -1.82 -7.18
CA ASN A 283 -2.80 -2.51 -7.78
C ASN A 283 -1.89 -3.12 -6.70
N ILE A 284 -0.67 -3.49 -7.10
CA ILE A 284 0.33 -4.09 -6.21
C ILE A 284 0.74 -3.20 -5.03
N ALA A 285 0.55 -1.88 -5.11
CA ALA A 285 1.02 -0.93 -4.09
C ALA A 285 0.41 -1.20 -2.70
N ARG A 286 -0.85 -1.65 -2.65
CA ARG A 286 -1.54 -1.95 -1.38
C ARG A 286 -0.93 -3.12 -0.61
N PHE A 287 -0.21 -4.01 -1.29
CA PHE A 287 0.38 -5.22 -0.69
C PHE A 287 1.83 -4.98 -0.23
N ILE A 288 2.36 -3.77 -0.38
CA ILE A 288 3.72 -3.44 0.08
C ILE A 288 3.66 -3.09 1.57
N ASN A 289 4.46 -3.79 2.37
CA ASN A 289 4.39 -3.74 3.82
C ASN A 289 5.02 -2.48 4.40
N GLY A 290 4.58 -2.15 5.62
CA GLY A 290 5.13 -1.05 6.40
C GLY A 290 6.26 -1.52 7.31
N ILE A 291 7.14 -0.59 7.69
CA ILE A 291 8.13 -0.83 8.74
C ILE A 291 7.54 -0.64 10.14
N ASN A 292 8.13 -1.29 11.14
CA ASN A 292 7.91 -0.94 12.54
C ASN A 292 8.68 0.35 12.88
N ASN A 293 7.96 1.44 13.17
CA ASN A 293 8.57 2.74 13.52
C ASN A 293 9.12 2.81 14.94
N HIS A 294 8.85 1.80 15.78
CA HIS A 294 9.22 1.77 17.20
C HIS A 294 10.49 0.97 17.47
N THR A 295 10.91 0.11 16.56
CA THR A 295 12.16 -0.68 16.68
C THR A 295 13.24 -0.18 15.73
N ARG A 296 14.51 -0.29 16.14
CA ARG A 296 15.64 0.12 15.29
C ARG A 296 15.79 -0.82 14.10
N GLU A 297 15.50 -2.09 14.31
CA GLU A 297 15.56 -3.16 13.33
C GLU A 297 14.46 -2.97 12.27
N GLY A 298 13.24 -2.60 12.68
CA GLY A 298 12.14 -2.26 11.77
C GLY A 298 12.51 -1.13 10.81
N LYS A 299 13.07 -0.03 11.34
CA LYS A 299 13.52 1.10 10.51
C LYS A 299 14.58 0.73 9.48
N LYS A 300 15.46 -0.23 9.77
CA LYS A 300 16.50 -0.69 8.84
C LYS A 300 15.94 -1.49 7.66
N LYS A 301 14.71 -2.04 7.77
CA LYS A 301 14.07 -2.79 6.67
C LYS A 301 13.63 -1.89 5.52
N GLN A 302 13.48 -0.58 5.76
CA GLN A 302 12.99 0.36 4.75
C GLN A 302 13.91 0.37 3.52
N ASN A 303 13.32 0.10 2.36
CA ASN A 303 13.98 0.14 1.06
C ASN A 303 13.13 0.84 -0.02
N VAL A 304 11.90 1.21 0.34
CA VAL A 304 10.98 1.99 -0.49
C VAL A 304 10.55 3.24 0.28
N LYS A 305 10.30 4.33 -0.45
CA LYS A 305 9.73 5.56 0.07
C LYS A 305 8.45 5.90 -0.67
N CYS A 306 7.41 6.23 0.11
CA CYS A 306 6.19 6.84 -0.39
C CYS A 306 6.38 8.35 -0.52
N VAL A 307 6.07 8.89 -1.69
CA VAL A 307 6.30 10.28 -2.03
C VAL A 307 5.11 10.83 -2.81
N ARG A 308 4.61 12.00 -2.40
CA ARG A 308 3.52 12.70 -3.07
C ARG A 308 4.09 13.75 -4.03
N PHE A 309 3.55 13.82 -5.24
CA PHE A 309 3.98 14.75 -6.27
C PHE A 309 2.77 15.44 -6.90
N ASP A 310 2.95 16.71 -7.24
CA ASP A 310 2.08 17.41 -8.17
C ASP A 310 2.50 17.04 -9.60
N VAL A 311 1.56 16.41 -10.32
CA VAL A 311 1.68 16.09 -11.73
C VAL A 311 0.52 16.77 -12.46
N ASN A 312 0.81 17.88 -13.15
CA ASN A 312 -0.17 18.66 -13.92
C ASN A 312 -1.33 19.22 -13.08
N GLY A 313 -1.08 19.59 -11.82
CA GLY A 313 -2.09 20.17 -10.91
C GLY A 313 -2.86 19.12 -10.09
N GLU A 314 -2.62 17.83 -10.32
CA GLU A 314 -3.21 16.72 -9.56
C GLU A 314 -2.17 16.12 -8.61
N ALA A 315 -2.59 15.76 -7.40
CA ALA A 315 -1.77 14.99 -6.49
C ALA A 315 -1.67 13.53 -6.97
N ARG A 316 -0.46 12.98 -6.93
CA ARG A 316 -0.15 11.58 -7.24
C ARG A 316 0.78 11.01 -6.16
N VAL A 317 0.59 9.75 -5.79
CA VAL A 317 1.38 9.06 -4.77
C VAL A 317 2.25 8.00 -5.42
N LEU A 318 3.57 8.11 -5.29
CA LEU A 318 4.54 7.19 -5.89
C LEU A 318 5.33 6.44 -4.83
N LEU A 319 5.60 5.16 -5.09
CA LEU A 319 6.54 4.34 -4.35
C LEU A 319 7.85 4.24 -5.13
N ILE A 320 8.95 4.67 -4.50
CA ILE A 320 10.27 4.80 -5.13
C ILE A 320 11.31 4.06 -4.29
N ALA A 321 12.21 3.31 -4.94
CA ALA A 321 13.33 2.66 -4.26
C ALA A 321 14.31 3.70 -3.67
N THR A 322 14.74 3.50 -2.42
CA THR A 322 15.68 4.39 -1.72
C THR A 322 17.12 3.90 -1.69
N ARG A 323 17.32 2.68 -2.19
CA ARG A 323 18.59 1.98 -2.35
C ARG A 323 18.41 0.90 -3.42
N ASP A 324 19.51 0.27 -3.81
CA ASP A 324 19.43 -0.96 -4.59
C ASP A 324 18.74 -2.05 -3.76
N ILE A 325 17.77 -2.74 -4.37
CA ILE A 325 16.97 -3.83 -3.80
C ILE A 325 17.32 -5.09 -4.59
N HIS A 326 17.91 -6.09 -3.94
CA HIS A 326 18.29 -7.33 -4.59
C HIS A 326 17.10 -8.27 -4.80
N LYS A 327 17.23 -9.20 -5.77
CA LYS A 327 16.24 -10.26 -5.98
C LYS A 327 16.01 -11.04 -4.68
N GLY A 328 14.75 -11.28 -4.33
CA GLY A 328 14.29 -11.95 -3.12
C GLY A 328 14.12 -11.01 -1.92
N GLU A 329 14.54 -9.74 -2.00
CA GLU A 329 14.27 -8.79 -0.93
C GLU A 329 12.80 -8.36 -0.94
N ARG A 330 12.19 -8.37 0.26
CA ARG A 330 10.86 -7.81 0.50
C ARG A 330 10.90 -6.28 0.49
N LEU A 331 9.84 -5.68 -0.01
CA LEU A 331 9.68 -4.23 -0.09
C LEU A 331 8.99 -3.72 1.18
N TYR A 332 9.60 -2.74 1.82
CA TYR A 332 9.07 -2.04 2.98
C TYR A 332 9.17 -0.53 2.79
N TYR A 333 8.09 0.18 3.11
CA TYR A 333 8.10 1.64 3.22
C TYR A 333 7.58 2.11 4.58
N ASP A 334 7.76 3.39 4.86
CA ASP A 334 7.22 4.00 6.08
C ASP A 334 5.76 4.44 5.85
N TYR A 335 4.82 3.73 6.46
CA TYR A 335 3.39 4.08 6.43
C TYR A 335 3.15 5.45 7.10
N ASN A 336 4.01 5.82 8.04
CA ASN A 336 3.94 7.08 8.79
C ASN A 336 4.88 8.15 8.25
N GLY A 337 5.27 8.07 6.97
CA GLY A 337 6.26 8.97 6.37
C GLY A 337 5.88 10.46 6.34
N TYR A 338 4.62 10.80 6.61
CA TYR A 338 4.14 12.19 6.72
C TYR A 338 3.29 12.37 7.98
N GLU A 339 2.25 11.54 8.15
CA GLU A 339 1.34 11.53 9.30
C GLU A 339 1.63 10.31 10.18
N HIS A 340 1.64 10.47 11.51
CA HIS A 340 1.90 9.36 12.47
C HIS A 340 0.60 8.65 12.88
N GLU A 341 -0.22 8.30 11.90
CA GLU A 341 -1.59 7.86 12.12
C GLU A 341 -1.76 6.34 12.05
N TYR A 342 -0.76 5.62 11.55
CA TYR A 342 -0.79 4.17 11.39
C TYR A 342 -0.06 3.47 12.55
N PRO A 343 -0.72 2.59 13.33
CA PRO A 343 -0.07 1.89 14.44
C PRO A 343 0.85 0.78 13.93
N THR A 344 2.17 0.96 14.05
CA THR A 344 3.18 0.01 13.53
C THR A 344 3.92 -0.77 14.62
N GLN A 345 3.47 -0.69 15.88
CA GLN A 345 4.12 -1.32 17.05
C GLN A 345 4.20 -2.85 16.93
N HIS A 346 3.21 -3.45 16.28
CA HIS A 346 3.09 -4.90 16.10
C HIS A 346 3.71 -5.42 14.81
N PHE A 347 4.27 -4.53 13.97
CA PHE A 347 4.91 -4.93 12.72
C PHE A 347 6.20 -5.70 13.00
N VAL A 348 6.46 -6.70 12.17
CA VAL A 348 7.59 -7.64 12.31
C VAL A 348 8.89 -7.04 11.80
#